data_AF-A0A483K034-F1
#
_entry.id   AF-A0A483K034-F1
#
_cell.length_a   1.000
_cell.length_b   1.000
_cell.length_c   1.000
_cell.angle_alpha   90.00
_cell.angle_beta   90.00
_cell.angle_gamma   90.00
#
_symmetry.space_group_name_H-M   'P 1'
#
loop_
_entity.id
_entity.type
_entity.pdbx_description
1 polymer ?
#
loop_
_entity_poly.entity_id
_entity_poly.type
_entity_poly.pdbx_seq_one_letter_code
_entity_poly.pdbx_strand_id
1 'polypeptide(L)'
;MYIAAERNPEVQGDVVKSILNKLSVLNENDLFIMNNEYFTDAKKEQLNITAWKNLNKYKDLKITFLGANFENSLIYKGNKELFERTEIEGLQTRKTELKKRLKVYYFSKKSKLSRTWKTNNPDKLQKIYSFIDKELEGQDFYWTKNKSDSWSLKNGTEISPDARGFNQYQHLMKCVWLACMRPSETEAKQCKLFFEIDGEAIHVAREYESLHQFVLRGVSRDFDSTETQTVYVFDEWQARSLTDNIEYIDLGIDDGKQGQRGRPQGSMNKEKRFTLDDTKAKSFRRWKDSNPGLDLEDFREFLARSTNANLSTEEIKAMWDKYENEVQKKVKNEVQNTIIKTNECPKNNTL
;
A
#
# COMPACT_ATOMS: atom_id res chain seq x y z
N MET A 1 -17.33 -14.49 5.13
CA MET A 1 -18.58 -13.76 5.42
C MET A 1 -18.31 -12.78 6.55
N TYR A 2 -18.88 -11.57 6.51
CA TYR A 2 -18.71 -10.57 7.57
C TYR A 2 -19.99 -10.46 8.40
N ILE A 3 -19.86 -10.11 9.68
CA ILE A 3 -20.98 -9.75 10.54
C ILE A 3 -21.04 -8.23 10.61
N ALA A 4 -22.21 -7.65 10.34
CA ALA A 4 -22.48 -6.24 10.60
C ALA A 4 -23.19 -6.10 11.96
N ALA A 5 -22.85 -5.05 12.70
CA ALA A 5 -23.52 -4.70 13.94
C ALA A 5 -23.68 -3.19 14.04
N GLU A 6 -24.70 -2.76 14.76
CA GLU A 6 -24.97 -1.36 15.08
C GLU A 6 -24.95 -1.18 16.59
N ARG A 7 -24.45 -0.03 17.05
CA ARG A 7 -24.49 0.32 18.47
C ARG A 7 -25.94 0.55 18.89
N ASN A 8 -26.39 -0.22 19.89
CA ASN A 8 -27.62 0.08 20.62
C ASN A 8 -27.30 0.63 22.02
N PRO A 9 -27.48 1.95 22.27
CA PRO A 9 -27.22 2.57 23.57
C PRO A 9 -28.13 2.07 24.71
N GLU A 10 -29.28 1.49 24.38
CA GLU A 10 -30.26 1.00 25.35
C GLU A 10 -29.82 -0.32 26.00
N VAL A 11 -28.93 -1.07 25.33
CA VAL A 11 -28.41 -2.33 25.85
C VAL A 11 -27.31 -2.04 26.87
N GLN A 12 -27.64 -2.20 28.16
CA GLN A 12 -26.74 -1.96 29.28
C GLN A 12 -26.48 -3.26 30.07
N GLY A 13 -25.34 -3.32 30.75
CA GLY A 13 -24.97 -4.44 31.63
C GLY A 13 -23.46 -4.52 31.86
N ASP A 14 -23.05 -5.23 32.91
CA ASP A 14 -21.64 -5.31 33.32
C ASP A 14 -20.73 -5.93 32.25
N VAL A 15 -21.24 -6.91 31.51
CA VAL A 15 -20.52 -7.54 30.40
C VAL A 15 -20.31 -6.55 29.25
N VAL A 16 -21.36 -5.83 28.85
CA VAL A 16 -21.27 -4.80 27.80
C VAL A 16 -20.33 -3.68 28.22
N LYS A 17 -20.42 -3.22 29.47
CA LYS A 17 -19.53 -2.21 30.04
C LYS A 17 -18.06 -2.67 30.02
N SER A 18 -17.80 -3.93 30.38
CA SER A 18 -16.45 -4.51 30.34
C SER A 18 -15.91 -4.60 28.91
N ILE A 19 -16.75 -4.98 27.94
CA ILE A 19 -16.38 -5.00 26.51
C ILE A 19 -16.07 -3.60 26.00
N LEU A 20 -16.93 -2.61 26.26
CA LEU A 20 -16.75 -1.22 25.83
C LEU A 20 -15.49 -0.58 26.46
N ASN A 21 -15.18 -0.93 27.71
CA ASN A 21 -13.95 -0.46 28.37
C ASN A 21 -12.68 -1.02 27.72
N LYS A 22 -12.72 -2.26 27.21
CA LYS A 22 -11.59 -2.88 26.52
C LYS A 22 -11.50 -2.50 25.04
N LEU A 23 -12.63 -2.21 24.42
CA LEU A 23 -12.75 -1.91 22.99
C LEU A 23 -13.38 -0.52 22.82
N SER A 24 -12.60 0.52 23.10
CA SER A 24 -13.06 1.92 22.98
C SER A 24 -13.63 2.26 21.60
N VAL A 25 -13.16 1.58 20.55
CA VAL A 25 -13.68 1.70 19.18
C VAL A 25 -15.19 1.47 19.10
N LEU A 26 -15.76 0.62 19.98
CA LEU A 26 -17.19 0.34 20.06
C LEU A 26 -17.98 1.47 20.73
N ASN A 27 -17.31 2.30 21.53
CA ASN A 27 -17.93 3.43 22.21
C ASN A 27 -17.89 4.73 21.38
N GLU A 28 -17.09 4.79 20.33
CA GLU A 28 -16.91 6.03 19.54
C GLU A 28 -17.62 5.99 18.19
N ASN A 29 -18.07 4.81 17.77
CA ASN A 29 -18.64 4.55 16.45
C ASN A 29 -20.06 3.99 16.55
N ASP A 30 -20.78 4.05 15.44
CA ASP A 30 -22.19 3.63 15.37
C ASP A 30 -22.33 2.30 14.63
N LEU A 31 -21.53 2.09 13.59
CA LEU A 31 -21.58 0.92 12.72
C LEU A 31 -20.29 0.13 12.81
N PHE A 32 -20.41 -1.20 12.79
CA PHE A 32 -19.31 -2.13 12.96
C PHE A 32 -19.40 -3.26 11.95
N ILE A 33 -18.24 -3.68 11.44
CA ILE A 33 -18.11 -4.90 10.68
C ILE A 33 -16.97 -5.74 11.23
N MET A 34 -17.26 -7.03 11.40
CA MET A 34 -16.38 -8.02 12.01
C MET A 34 -16.22 -9.26 11.13
N ASN A 35 -15.06 -9.90 11.17
CA ASN A 35 -14.86 -11.18 10.48
C ASN A 35 -15.64 -12.30 11.19
N ASN A 36 -16.66 -12.87 10.52
CA ASN A 36 -17.51 -13.94 11.09
C ASN A 36 -16.70 -15.16 11.55
N GLU A 37 -15.63 -15.47 10.84
CA GLU A 37 -14.73 -16.60 11.14
C GLU A 37 -14.16 -16.56 12.56
N TYR A 38 -14.01 -15.37 13.16
CA TYR A 38 -13.55 -15.28 14.54
C TYR A 38 -14.52 -15.96 15.52
N PHE A 39 -15.82 -15.93 15.23
CA PHE A 39 -16.86 -16.51 16.08
C PHE A 39 -17.19 -17.95 15.72
N THR A 40 -16.87 -18.39 14.49
CA THR A 40 -17.28 -19.69 13.96
C THR A 40 -16.13 -20.67 13.74
N ASP A 41 -14.90 -20.21 13.56
CA ASP A 41 -13.72 -21.07 13.37
C ASP A 41 -12.81 -21.00 14.60
N ALA A 42 -12.74 -22.10 15.37
CA ALA A 42 -11.90 -22.20 16.55
C ALA A 42 -10.39 -21.99 16.27
N LYS A 43 -9.95 -22.07 15.00
CA LYS A 43 -8.57 -21.79 14.59
C LYS A 43 -8.31 -20.31 14.34
N LYS A 44 -9.34 -19.46 14.37
CA LYS A 44 -9.22 -18.02 14.10
C LYS A 44 -9.03 -17.26 15.40
N GLU A 45 -7.80 -16.88 15.67
CA GLU A 45 -7.44 -16.22 16.95
C GLU A 45 -7.55 -14.69 16.90
N GLN A 46 -7.69 -14.09 15.70
CA GLN A 46 -7.72 -12.64 15.53
C GLN A 46 -9.10 -12.12 15.09
N LEU A 47 -9.65 -11.20 15.89
CA LEU A 47 -10.83 -10.40 15.57
C LEU A 47 -10.40 -9.10 14.88
N ASN A 48 -10.92 -8.88 13.67
CA ASN A 48 -10.80 -7.63 12.93
C ASN A 48 -12.12 -6.88 13.06
N ILE A 49 -12.03 -5.62 13.51
CA ILE A 49 -13.19 -4.72 13.63
C ILE A 49 -12.93 -3.51 12.75
N THR A 50 -13.82 -3.25 11.80
CA THR A 50 -13.90 -1.98 11.09
C THR A 50 -15.10 -1.24 11.65
N ALA A 51 -14.90 0.00 12.10
CA ALA A 51 -15.94 0.79 12.74
C ALA A 51 -15.97 2.21 12.18
N TRP A 52 -17.15 2.79 12.08
CA TRP A 52 -17.31 4.18 11.66
C TRP A 52 -18.58 4.82 12.23
N LYS A 53 -18.63 6.15 12.16
CA LYS A 53 -19.81 6.93 12.54
C LYS A 53 -20.83 6.93 11.41
N ASN A 54 -22.09 6.71 11.75
CA ASN A 54 -23.21 6.86 10.82
C ASN A 54 -23.53 8.35 10.68
N LEU A 55 -23.20 8.94 9.53
CA LEU A 55 -23.46 10.37 9.28
C LEU A 55 -24.93 10.70 9.12
N ASN A 56 -25.79 9.73 8.77
CA ASN A 56 -27.22 9.95 8.60
C ASN A 56 -27.90 10.51 9.86
N LYS A 57 -27.36 10.25 11.06
CA LYS A 57 -27.91 10.79 12.31
C LYS A 57 -27.82 12.31 12.41
N TYR A 58 -27.03 12.95 11.54
CA TYR A 58 -26.84 14.39 11.50
C TYR A 58 -27.56 15.06 10.33
N LYS A 59 -28.29 14.32 9.49
CA LYS A 59 -28.90 14.83 8.24
C LYS A 59 -29.89 15.98 8.46
N ASP A 60 -30.56 16.00 9.61
CA ASP A 60 -31.56 17.00 9.96
C ASP A 60 -30.95 18.25 10.63
N LEU A 61 -29.63 18.25 10.85
CA LEU A 61 -28.90 19.37 11.43
C LEU A 61 -28.34 20.27 10.33
N LYS A 62 -28.41 21.59 10.55
CA LYS A 62 -27.76 22.57 9.68
C LYS A 62 -26.26 22.63 9.98
N ILE A 63 -25.48 21.78 9.31
CA ILE A 63 -24.03 21.69 9.48
C ILE A 63 -23.32 21.98 8.16
N THR A 64 -22.38 22.94 8.18
CA THR A 64 -21.49 23.19 7.04
C THR A 64 -20.13 22.55 7.32
N PHE A 65 -19.70 21.64 6.43
CA PHE A 65 -18.38 21.03 6.49
C PHE A 65 -17.37 21.86 5.71
N LEU A 66 -16.26 22.19 6.37
CA LEU A 66 -15.13 22.91 5.80
C LEU A 66 -13.87 22.07 5.96
N GLY A 67 -13.20 21.79 4.85
CA GLY A 67 -11.97 21.02 4.85
C GLY A 67 -11.10 21.38 3.66
N ALA A 68 -9.78 21.31 3.85
CA ALA A 68 -8.87 21.35 2.72
C ALA A 68 -9.17 20.16 1.81
N ASN A 69 -9.51 20.45 0.55
CA ASN A 69 -9.87 19.45 -0.46
C ASN A 69 -10.99 18.47 -0.02
N PHE A 70 -12.06 19.01 0.58
CA PHE A 70 -13.13 18.21 1.20
C PHE A 70 -13.74 17.14 0.28
N GLU A 71 -13.98 17.46 -1.00
CA GLU A 71 -14.55 16.52 -1.97
C GLU A 71 -13.65 15.30 -2.25
N ASN A 72 -12.35 15.40 -1.95
CA ASN A 72 -11.41 14.28 -2.08
C ASN A 72 -11.23 13.48 -0.77
N SER A 73 -11.85 13.93 0.32
CA SER A 73 -11.82 13.23 1.60
C SER A 73 -12.60 11.92 1.57
N LEU A 74 -12.22 10.99 2.46
CA LEU A 74 -12.93 9.71 2.61
C LEU A 74 -14.36 9.88 3.10
N ILE A 75 -14.61 10.92 3.91
CA ILE A 75 -15.94 11.25 4.45
C ILE A 75 -16.91 11.59 3.31
N TYR A 76 -16.49 12.50 2.42
CA TYR A 76 -17.29 12.89 1.27
C TYR A 76 -17.47 11.73 0.29
N LYS A 77 -16.37 11.04 -0.06
CA LYS A 77 -16.43 9.93 -1.02
C LYS A 77 -17.34 8.79 -0.59
N GLY A 78 -17.37 8.47 0.71
CA GLY A 78 -18.20 7.39 1.24
C GLY A 78 -19.66 7.75 1.54
N ASN A 79 -20.03 9.03 1.46
CA ASN A 79 -21.39 9.50 1.81
C ASN A 79 -21.82 10.68 0.93
N LYS A 80 -21.47 10.63 -0.36
CA LYS A 80 -21.59 11.76 -1.29
C LYS A 80 -23.03 12.31 -1.34
N GLU A 81 -23.99 11.42 -1.26
CA GLU A 81 -25.44 11.67 -1.24
C GLU A 81 -25.92 12.47 -0.03
N LEU A 82 -25.14 12.55 1.05
CA LEU A 82 -25.48 13.32 2.25
C LEU A 82 -25.00 14.77 2.19
N PHE A 83 -24.24 15.15 1.16
CA PHE A 83 -23.63 16.48 1.08
C PHE A 83 -24.18 17.28 -0.09
N GLU A 84 -24.52 18.53 0.22
CA GLU A 84 -24.86 19.55 -0.78
C GLU A 84 -23.74 20.59 -0.84
N ARG A 85 -23.41 21.04 -2.05
CA ARG A 85 -22.38 22.07 -2.24
C ARG A 85 -22.95 23.43 -1.81
N THR A 86 -22.16 24.15 -1.02
CA THR A 86 -22.42 25.54 -0.67
C THR A 86 -21.22 26.40 -1.03
N GLU A 87 -21.47 27.64 -1.45
CA GLU A 87 -20.42 28.60 -1.76
C GLU A 87 -20.16 29.51 -0.58
N ILE A 88 -18.89 29.79 -0.30
CA ILE A 88 -18.45 30.65 0.78
C ILE A 88 -17.65 31.78 0.18
N GLU A 89 -18.13 33.00 0.38
CA GLU A 89 -17.48 34.22 -0.09
C GLU A 89 -16.37 34.68 0.88
N GLY A 90 -15.50 35.56 0.39
CA GLY A 90 -14.46 36.19 1.23
C GLY A 90 -13.26 35.30 1.58
N LEU A 91 -13.09 34.17 0.89
CA LEU A 91 -11.90 33.33 1.05
C LEU A 91 -10.66 34.03 0.47
N GLN A 92 -9.53 33.92 1.19
CA GLN A 92 -8.26 34.44 0.70
C GLN A 92 -7.82 33.70 -0.56
N THR A 93 -7.36 34.45 -1.55
CA THR A 93 -6.80 33.92 -2.79
C THR A 93 -5.31 34.24 -2.86
N ARG A 94 -4.53 33.28 -3.35
CA ARG A 94 -3.08 33.46 -3.51
C ARG A 94 -2.81 34.37 -4.70
N LYS A 95 -1.87 35.32 -4.57
CA LYS A 95 -1.38 36.13 -5.70
C LYS A 95 -0.72 35.26 -6.77
N THR A 96 0.09 34.30 -6.33
CA THR A 96 0.77 33.33 -7.19
C THR A 96 0.31 31.91 -6.82
N GLU A 97 -0.07 31.13 -7.83
CA GLU A 97 -0.43 29.72 -7.66
C GLU A 97 0.67 28.94 -6.94
N LEU A 98 0.28 28.09 -5.99
CA LEU A 98 1.22 27.30 -5.20
C LEU A 98 2.15 26.45 -6.07
N LYS A 99 1.62 25.82 -7.14
CA LYS A 99 2.42 24.97 -8.03
C LYS A 99 3.63 25.69 -8.62
N LYS A 100 3.50 26.98 -8.94
CA LYS A 100 4.57 27.82 -9.50
C LYS A 100 5.63 28.21 -8.47
N ARG A 101 5.35 28.00 -7.18
CA ARG A 101 6.22 28.32 -6.04
C ARG A 101 6.85 27.08 -5.40
N LEU A 102 6.71 25.91 -6.02
CA LEU A 102 7.33 24.68 -5.54
C LEU A 102 8.40 24.22 -6.54
N LYS A 103 9.55 23.85 -6.02
CA LYS A 103 10.55 23.04 -6.72
C LYS A 103 10.68 21.73 -5.96
N VAL A 104 10.35 20.61 -6.61
CA VAL A 104 10.29 19.31 -5.92
C VAL A 104 11.35 18.36 -6.46
N TYR A 105 12.19 17.85 -5.57
CA TYR A 105 13.17 16.83 -5.88
C TYR A 105 12.67 15.46 -5.42
N TYR A 106 12.93 14.41 -6.21
CA TYR A 106 12.55 13.04 -5.89
C TYR A 106 13.64 12.03 -6.26
N PHE A 107 13.62 10.88 -5.58
CA PHE A 107 14.71 9.89 -5.66
C PHE A 107 14.35 8.61 -6.43
N SER A 108 13.05 8.30 -6.59
CA SER A 108 12.60 7.08 -7.29
C SER A 108 11.54 7.36 -8.38
N LYS A 109 11.78 6.82 -9.57
CA LYS A 109 10.85 6.75 -10.71
C LYS A 109 10.06 5.43 -10.74
N LYS A 110 10.62 4.36 -10.17
CA LYS A 110 10.09 3.00 -10.33
C LYS A 110 9.35 2.48 -9.10
N SER A 111 9.61 3.05 -7.93
CA SER A 111 9.09 2.56 -6.66
C SER A 111 8.34 3.66 -5.95
N LYS A 112 7.15 3.34 -5.43
CA LYS A 112 6.48 4.22 -4.48
C LYS A 112 6.92 3.88 -3.04
N LEU A 113 7.06 4.87 -2.15
CA LEU A 113 7.54 4.64 -0.78
C LEU A 113 6.57 3.76 0.03
N SER A 114 7.06 2.67 0.62
CA SER A 114 6.25 1.86 1.53
C SER A 114 7.09 1.37 2.69
N ARG A 115 6.42 0.97 3.78
CA ARG A 115 7.09 0.33 4.92
C ARG A 115 7.92 -0.88 4.49
N THR A 116 7.34 -1.74 3.65
CA THR A 116 8.02 -2.92 3.09
C THR A 116 9.24 -2.53 2.26
N TRP A 117 9.15 -1.45 1.47
CA TRP A 117 10.29 -0.96 0.71
C TRP A 117 11.44 -0.52 1.63
N LYS A 118 11.14 0.25 2.68
CA LYS A 118 12.14 0.69 3.67
C LYS A 118 12.83 -0.49 4.36
N THR A 119 12.06 -1.48 4.78
CA THR A 119 12.60 -2.69 5.44
C THR A 119 13.49 -3.50 4.49
N ASN A 120 13.12 -3.63 3.22
CA ASN A 120 13.84 -4.46 2.26
C ASN A 120 15.05 -3.75 1.62
N ASN A 121 15.20 -2.44 1.79
CA ASN A 121 16.25 -1.65 1.13
C ASN A 121 16.94 -0.67 2.11
N PRO A 122 17.49 -1.14 3.24
CA PRO A 122 18.09 -0.26 4.25
C PRO A 122 19.31 0.51 3.73
N ASP A 123 20.10 -0.10 2.84
CA ASP A 123 21.25 0.47 2.15
C ASP A 123 20.85 1.62 1.22
N LYS A 124 19.76 1.45 0.46
CA LYS A 124 19.22 2.51 -0.41
C LYS A 124 18.61 3.65 0.40
N LEU A 125 17.94 3.31 1.50
CA LEU A 125 17.42 4.32 2.43
C LEU A 125 18.56 5.15 3.01
N GLN A 126 19.66 4.52 3.42
CA GLN A 126 20.85 5.22 3.92
C GLN A 126 21.43 6.21 2.90
N LYS A 127 21.46 5.86 1.61
CA LYS A 127 21.91 6.78 0.54
C LYS A 127 21.06 8.04 0.48
N ILE A 128 19.74 7.92 0.60
CA ILE A 128 18.81 9.05 0.60
C ILE A 128 19.09 9.97 1.79
N TYR A 129 19.19 9.41 3.01
CA TYR A 129 19.49 10.20 4.22
C TYR A 129 20.85 10.89 4.11
N SER A 130 21.88 10.17 3.63
CA SER A 130 23.24 10.72 3.48
C SER A 130 23.29 11.84 2.44
N PHE A 131 22.53 11.71 1.35
CA PHE A 131 22.40 12.77 0.35
C PHE A 131 21.75 14.02 0.96
N ILE A 132 20.61 13.86 1.66
CA ILE A 132 19.89 14.99 2.24
C ILE A 132 20.73 15.70 3.32
N ASP A 133 21.41 14.94 4.19
CA ASP A 133 22.29 15.49 5.22
C ASP A 133 23.42 16.35 4.61
N LYS A 134 23.97 15.92 3.47
CA LYS A 134 25.01 16.65 2.75
C LYS A 134 24.46 17.87 2.02
N GLU A 135 23.36 17.70 1.30
CA GLU A 135 22.75 18.75 0.46
C GLU A 135 22.19 19.90 1.31
N LEU A 136 21.68 19.59 2.50
CA LEU A 136 21.08 20.57 3.42
C LEU A 136 22.00 20.92 4.59
N GLU A 137 23.30 20.64 4.47
CA GLU A 137 24.28 21.01 5.50
C GLU A 137 24.31 22.54 5.68
N GLY A 138 24.21 22.98 6.94
CA GLY A 138 24.20 24.40 7.31
C GLY A 138 22.93 25.17 6.93
N GLN A 139 21.85 24.48 6.54
CA GLN A 139 20.60 25.11 6.12
C GLN A 139 19.45 24.78 7.08
N ASP A 140 18.55 25.73 7.27
CA ASP A 140 17.33 25.50 8.06
C ASP A 140 16.25 24.83 7.20
N PHE A 141 15.73 23.72 7.72
CA PHE A 141 14.64 22.98 7.11
C PHE A 141 13.84 22.20 8.16
N TYR A 142 12.65 21.76 7.77
CA TYR A 142 11.85 20.85 8.57
C TYR A 142 11.58 19.55 7.80
N TRP A 143 11.44 18.46 8.52
CA TRP A 143 11.33 17.15 7.88
C TRP A 143 10.44 16.19 8.66
N THR A 144 10.05 15.09 8.02
CA THR A 144 9.19 14.09 8.65
C THR A 144 9.46 12.67 8.17
N LYS A 145 9.16 11.70 9.04
CA LYS A 145 9.26 10.25 8.80
C LYS A 145 8.10 9.52 9.49
N ASN A 146 7.96 8.22 9.24
CA ASN A 146 7.04 7.43 10.05
C ASN A 146 7.62 7.25 11.46
N LYS A 147 6.78 7.33 12.50
CA LYS A 147 7.22 7.19 13.91
C LYS A 147 7.99 5.90 14.20
N SER A 148 7.73 4.84 13.45
CA SER A 148 8.41 3.54 13.59
C SER A 148 9.76 3.46 12.89
N ASP A 149 10.16 4.49 12.15
CA ASP A 149 11.40 4.48 11.38
C ASP A 149 12.61 4.79 12.27
N SER A 150 13.64 3.95 12.19
CA SER A 150 14.87 4.08 12.97
C SER A 150 15.81 5.18 12.48
N TRP A 151 15.78 5.48 11.18
CA TRP A 151 16.66 6.48 10.56
C TRP A 151 16.26 7.91 10.94
N SER A 152 17.24 8.80 11.07
CA SER A 152 17.02 10.22 11.32
C SER A 152 17.99 11.05 10.48
N LEU A 153 17.56 12.23 10.04
CA LEU A 153 18.49 13.23 9.51
C LEU A 153 19.29 13.83 10.67
N LYS A 154 20.51 14.29 10.38
CA LYS A 154 21.42 14.90 11.36
C LYS A 154 20.98 16.30 11.74
N ASN A 155 20.40 17.04 10.78
CA ASN A 155 20.00 18.43 10.91
C ASN A 155 18.49 18.60 10.63
N GLY A 156 18.00 19.82 10.85
CA GLY A 156 16.61 20.20 10.61
C GLY A 156 15.65 19.77 11.71
N THR A 157 14.46 20.34 11.69
CA THR A 157 13.43 20.09 12.71
C THR A 157 12.53 18.93 12.29
N GLU A 158 12.59 17.79 13.00
CA GLU A 158 11.62 16.71 12.80
C GLU A 158 10.25 17.13 13.32
N ILE A 159 9.22 17.08 12.46
CA ILE A 159 7.84 17.39 12.83
C ILE A 159 6.90 16.26 12.41
N SER A 160 5.78 16.14 13.13
CA SER A 160 4.73 15.17 12.77
C SER A 160 4.17 15.48 11.38
N PRO A 161 3.92 14.47 10.54
CA PRO A 161 3.26 14.69 9.26
C PRO A 161 1.76 15.05 9.42
N ASP A 162 1.20 14.89 10.63
CA ASP A 162 -0.19 15.24 10.95
C ASP A 162 -0.43 16.73 10.77
N ALA A 163 -1.44 17.13 10.00
CA ALA A 163 -1.74 18.49 9.53
C ALA A 163 -2.16 19.55 10.58
N ARG A 164 -1.63 19.50 11.82
CA ARG A 164 -1.91 20.53 12.84
C ARG A 164 -1.27 21.86 12.41
N GLY A 165 -2.04 22.94 12.50
CA GLY A 165 -1.76 24.27 11.94
C GLY A 165 -0.66 25.04 12.67
N PHE A 166 0.59 24.59 12.54
CA PHE A 166 1.75 25.28 13.08
C PHE A 166 2.27 26.31 12.09
N ASN A 167 2.15 27.59 12.43
CA ASN A 167 2.68 28.70 11.64
C ASN A 167 4.16 29.01 11.92
N GLN A 168 4.79 28.31 12.87
CA GLN A 168 6.15 28.61 13.31
C GLN A 168 7.22 28.37 12.22
N TYR A 169 6.89 27.63 11.16
CA TYR A 169 7.84 27.27 10.09
C TYR A 169 7.69 28.08 8.80
N GLN A 170 6.83 29.12 8.78
CA GLN A 170 6.54 29.88 7.57
C GLN A 170 7.76 30.61 6.99
N HIS A 171 8.81 30.83 7.77
CA HIS A 171 10.07 31.41 7.29
C HIS A 171 10.98 30.39 6.57
N LEU A 172 10.70 29.09 6.68
CA LEU A 172 11.53 28.03 6.11
C LEU A 172 11.18 27.79 4.63
N MET A 173 12.22 27.79 3.79
CA MET A 173 12.09 27.57 2.34
C MET A 173 12.31 26.11 1.93
N LYS A 174 12.65 25.23 2.86
CA LYS A 174 13.07 23.86 2.57
C LYS A 174 12.36 22.86 3.46
N CYS A 175 11.87 21.78 2.87
CA CYS A 175 11.32 20.67 3.64
C CYS A 175 11.55 19.31 3.00
N VAL A 176 11.50 18.27 3.84
CA VAL A 176 11.77 16.89 3.44
C VAL A 176 10.64 15.97 3.92
N TRP A 177 10.06 15.21 3.01
CA TRP A 177 9.02 14.23 3.29
C TRP A 177 9.53 12.81 3.04
N LEU A 178 9.75 12.06 4.11
CA LEU A 178 10.14 10.64 4.05
C LEU A 178 9.10 9.74 4.74
N ALA A 179 7.88 10.24 4.97
CA ALA A 179 6.77 9.45 5.50
C ALA A 179 6.02 8.69 4.39
N CYS A 180 5.50 7.51 4.70
CA CYS A 180 4.53 6.81 3.85
C CYS A 180 3.27 6.48 4.66
N MET A 181 2.09 6.76 4.11
CA MET A 181 0.79 6.62 4.76
C MET A 181 -0.14 5.68 3.98
N ARG A 182 0.46 4.68 3.33
CA ARG A 182 -0.29 3.69 2.57
C ARG A 182 -1.27 2.92 3.46
N PRO A 183 -2.51 2.70 3.01
CA PRO A 183 -3.39 1.77 3.67
C PRO A 183 -2.81 0.35 3.61
N SER A 184 -3.14 -0.46 4.61
CA SER A 184 -2.86 -1.89 4.54
C SER A 184 -3.73 -2.56 3.46
N GLU A 185 -3.32 -3.73 2.94
CA GLU A 185 -4.16 -4.48 2.00
C GLU A 185 -5.52 -4.84 2.61
N THR A 186 -5.55 -5.16 3.90
CA THR A 186 -6.79 -5.45 4.64
C THR A 186 -7.72 -4.25 4.63
N GLU A 187 -7.20 -3.09 5.00
CA GLU A 187 -7.96 -1.84 5.02
C GLU A 187 -8.48 -1.48 3.63
N ALA A 188 -7.62 -1.50 2.60
CA ALA A 188 -8.02 -1.19 1.24
C ALA A 188 -9.14 -2.12 0.73
N LYS A 189 -9.08 -3.41 1.06
CA LYS A 189 -10.15 -4.38 0.71
C LYS A 189 -11.44 -4.10 1.47
N GLN A 190 -11.36 -3.78 2.76
CA GLN A 190 -12.54 -3.46 3.57
C GLN A 190 -13.21 -2.18 3.08
N CYS A 191 -12.45 -1.10 2.87
CA CYS A 191 -13.00 0.15 2.37
C CYS A 191 -13.63 0.00 0.99
N LYS A 192 -13.02 -0.80 0.11
CA LYS A 192 -13.60 -1.12 -1.20
C LYS A 192 -14.91 -1.88 -1.08
N LEU A 193 -14.99 -2.84 -0.16
CA LEU A 193 -16.18 -3.66 0.03
C LEU A 193 -17.36 -2.87 0.61
N PHE A 194 -17.10 -1.93 1.52
CA PHE A 194 -18.16 -1.27 2.29
C PHE A 194 -18.51 0.13 1.82
N PHE A 195 -17.58 0.83 1.17
CA PHE A 195 -17.77 2.23 0.74
C PHE A 195 -17.50 2.43 -0.75
N GLU A 196 -17.17 1.36 -1.48
CA GLU A 196 -16.73 1.43 -2.88
C GLU A 196 -15.48 2.31 -3.09
N ILE A 197 -14.74 2.59 -2.01
CA ILE A 197 -13.51 3.39 -2.03
C ILE A 197 -12.33 2.47 -2.26
N ASP A 198 -11.61 2.67 -3.37
CA ASP A 198 -10.40 1.91 -3.66
C ASP A 198 -9.19 2.34 -2.81
N GLY A 199 -8.15 1.50 -2.82
CA GLY A 199 -6.93 1.76 -2.06
C GLY A 199 -6.14 3.00 -2.51
N GLU A 200 -6.27 3.41 -3.78
CA GLU A 200 -5.57 4.60 -4.28
C GLU A 200 -6.25 5.88 -3.78
N ALA A 201 -7.59 5.91 -3.71
CA ALA A 201 -8.35 7.00 -3.13
C ALA A 201 -8.01 7.21 -1.64
N ILE A 202 -7.78 6.13 -0.89
CA ILE A 202 -7.28 6.20 0.49
C ILE A 202 -5.85 6.73 0.54
N HIS A 203 -5.00 6.27 -0.38
CA HIS A 203 -3.63 6.73 -0.47
C HIS A 203 -3.54 8.23 -0.77
N VAL A 204 -4.32 8.73 -1.72
CA VAL A 204 -4.43 10.17 -2.03
C VAL A 204 -4.90 10.94 -0.79
N ALA A 205 -6.02 10.51 -0.19
CA ALA A 205 -6.63 11.22 0.94
C ALA A 205 -5.76 11.25 2.20
N ARG A 206 -4.87 10.26 2.38
CA ARG A 206 -4.00 10.19 3.56
C ARG A 206 -2.61 10.74 3.30
N GLU A 207 -1.97 10.32 2.21
CA GLU A 207 -0.57 10.64 1.97
C GLU A 207 -0.41 11.96 1.21
N TYR A 208 -1.08 12.11 0.06
CA TYR A 208 -0.89 13.30 -0.77
C TYR A 208 -1.52 14.54 -0.14
N GLU A 209 -2.67 14.41 0.51
CA GLU A 209 -3.24 15.52 1.26
C GLU A 209 -2.36 15.91 2.46
N SER A 210 -1.85 14.94 3.23
CA SER A 210 -0.94 15.24 4.34
C SER A 210 0.36 15.84 3.86
N LEU A 211 0.92 15.36 2.75
CA LEU A 211 2.09 15.93 2.08
C LEU A 211 1.82 17.38 1.67
N HIS A 212 0.68 17.64 1.03
CA HIS A 212 0.28 18.99 0.63
C HIS A 212 0.20 19.92 1.84
N GLN A 213 -0.50 19.51 2.92
CA GLN A 213 -0.60 20.30 4.15
C GLN A 213 0.77 20.49 4.84
N PHE A 214 1.65 19.49 4.75
CA PHE A 214 3.00 19.56 5.30
C PHE A 214 3.87 20.58 4.55
N VAL A 215 3.81 20.60 3.21
CA VAL A 215 4.49 21.60 2.37
C VAL A 215 3.98 23.00 2.70
N LEU A 216 2.68 23.15 2.94
CA LEU A 216 2.06 24.41 3.34
C LEU A 216 2.46 24.90 4.75
N ARG A 217 3.42 24.28 5.44
CA ARG A 217 3.97 24.82 6.69
C ARG A 217 5.13 25.79 6.49
N GLY A 218 5.82 25.69 5.35
CA GLY A 218 6.92 26.55 4.98
C GLY A 218 6.48 27.90 4.42
N VAL A 219 7.37 28.55 3.68
CA VAL A 219 7.14 29.84 3.00
C VAL A 219 5.94 29.82 2.04
N SER A 220 5.57 28.64 1.54
CA SER A 220 4.35 28.46 0.74
C SER A 220 3.05 28.75 1.50
N ARG A 221 3.08 28.82 2.83
CA ARG A 221 1.90 29.22 3.63
C ARG A 221 1.57 30.69 3.44
N ASP A 222 2.59 31.53 3.27
CA ASP A 222 2.43 32.97 3.10
C ASP A 222 1.85 33.26 1.71
N PHE A 223 0.69 33.91 1.68
CA PHE A 223 -0.06 34.24 0.47
C PHE A 223 0.56 35.42 -0.30
N ASP A 224 1.34 36.26 0.39
CA ASP A 224 1.97 37.44 -0.18
C ASP A 224 3.39 37.18 -0.67
N SER A 225 4.07 36.18 -0.12
CA SER A 225 5.40 35.77 -0.57
C SER A 225 5.40 35.26 -2.01
N THR A 226 6.43 35.62 -2.77
CA THR A 226 6.72 35.07 -4.11
C THR A 226 7.83 34.02 -4.09
N GLU A 227 8.38 33.72 -2.91
CA GLU A 227 9.51 32.81 -2.76
C GLU A 227 9.13 31.39 -3.16
N THR A 228 10.12 30.69 -3.72
CA THR A 228 10.01 29.28 -4.10
C THR A 228 10.45 28.40 -2.95
N GLN A 229 9.60 27.45 -2.57
CA GLN A 229 9.92 26.42 -1.58
C GLN A 229 10.49 25.18 -2.27
N THR A 230 11.63 24.71 -1.78
CA THR A 230 12.22 23.44 -2.19
C THR A 230 11.69 22.31 -1.32
N VAL A 231 11.22 21.24 -1.97
CA VAL A 231 10.66 20.06 -1.30
C VAL A 231 11.41 18.82 -1.76
N TYR A 232 11.87 17.98 -0.83
CA TYR A 232 12.40 16.66 -1.14
C TYR A 232 11.37 15.60 -0.78
N VAL A 233 11.00 14.77 -1.75
CA VAL A 233 10.08 13.64 -1.57
C VAL A 233 10.75 12.35 -2.03
N PHE A 234 10.17 11.20 -1.73
CA PHE A 234 10.77 9.93 -2.10
C PHE A 234 10.57 9.60 -3.59
N ASP A 235 9.31 9.65 -4.06
CA ASP A 235 8.95 9.16 -5.40
C ASP A 235 8.29 10.20 -6.30
N GLU A 236 8.29 9.89 -7.59
CA GLU A 236 7.74 10.74 -8.65
C GLU A 236 6.24 11.03 -8.45
N TRP A 237 5.46 10.10 -7.90
CA TRP A 237 4.02 10.32 -7.69
C TRP A 237 3.77 11.33 -6.59
N GLN A 238 4.55 11.27 -5.50
CA GLN A 238 4.55 12.32 -4.47
C GLN A 238 4.89 13.69 -5.10
N ALA A 239 5.92 13.75 -5.94
CA ALA A 239 6.35 15.00 -6.56
C ALA A 239 5.28 15.59 -7.49
N ARG A 240 4.71 14.76 -8.37
CA ARG A 240 3.64 15.15 -9.30
C ARG A 240 2.34 15.55 -8.62
N SER A 241 2.07 15.05 -7.41
CA SER A 241 0.90 15.49 -6.64
C SER A 241 1.02 16.94 -6.15
N LEU A 242 2.23 17.50 -6.08
CA LEU A 242 2.51 18.85 -5.61
C LEU A 242 2.64 19.88 -6.74
N THR A 243 3.43 19.58 -7.77
CA THR A 243 3.74 20.52 -8.87
C THR A 243 4.24 19.78 -10.11
N ASP A 244 4.32 20.51 -11.22
CA ASP A 244 4.95 20.06 -12.47
C ASP A 244 6.45 20.41 -12.52
N ASN A 245 6.93 21.31 -11.67
CA ASN A 245 8.36 21.66 -11.55
C ASN A 245 9.10 20.66 -10.66
N ILE A 246 9.34 19.47 -11.22
CA ILE A 246 9.96 18.33 -10.53
C ILE A 246 11.34 17.99 -11.10
N GLU A 247 12.23 17.46 -10.26
CA GLU A 247 13.58 17.06 -10.65
C GLU A 247 14.00 15.73 -10.02
N TYR A 248 14.58 14.86 -10.85
CA TYR A 248 15.02 13.54 -10.43
C TYR A 248 16.47 13.58 -9.93
N ILE A 249 16.69 13.08 -8.72
CA ILE A 249 18.02 12.88 -8.16
C ILE A 249 18.33 11.38 -8.22
N ASP A 250 19.24 11.02 -9.13
CA ASP A 250 19.66 9.64 -9.29
C ASP A 250 20.68 9.24 -8.22
N LEU A 251 20.25 8.37 -7.31
CA LEU A 251 21.09 7.76 -6.28
C LEU A 251 21.35 6.26 -6.54
N GLY A 252 20.98 5.75 -7.73
CA GLY A 252 21.05 4.33 -8.08
C GLY A 252 20.11 3.46 -7.25
N ILE A 253 19.02 4.03 -6.70
CA ILE A 253 18.07 3.27 -5.86
C ILE A 253 17.07 2.45 -6.68
N ASP A 254 16.89 2.81 -7.95
CA ASP A 254 15.98 2.17 -8.92
C ASP A 254 16.63 1.01 -9.71
N ASP A 255 17.90 0.70 -9.44
CA ASP A 255 18.70 -0.29 -10.18
C ASP A 255 18.51 -1.74 -9.72
N GLY A 256 17.47 -2.00 -8.92
CA GLY A 256 17.12 -3.35 -8.49
C GLY A 256 16.09 -4.02 -9.41
N LYS A 257 16.28 -5.30 -9.75
CA LYS A 257 15.18 -6.13 -10.25
C LYS A 257 14.06 -6.08 -9.22
N GLN A 258 12.84 -5.70 -9.63
CA GLN A 258 11.65 -5.83 -8.77
C GLN A 258 11.57 -7.29 -8.29
N GLY A 259 11.92 -7.52 -7.03
CA GLY A 259 11.70 -8.83 -6.42
C GLY A 259 10.22 -9.17 -6.57
N GLN A 260 9.90 -10.35 -7.09
CA GLN A 260 8.53 -10.83 -7.15
C GLN A 260 7.89 -10.62 -5.77
N ARG A 261 6.72 -9.99 -5.71
CA ARG A 261 5.96 -9.79 -4.46
C ARG A 261 5.91 -11.12 -3.73
N GLY A 262 6.69 -11.24 -2.66
CA GLY A 262 6.70 -12.42 -1.81
C GLY A 262 5.30 -12.63 -1.27
N ARG A 263 4.82 -13.87 -1.34
CA ARG A 263 3.54 -14.28 -0.74
C ARG A 263 3.50 -13.83 0.72
N PRO A 264 2.40 -13.23 1.21
CA PRO A 264 2.27 -12.89 2.62
C PRO A 264 2.52 -14.12 3.49
N GLN A 265 3.48 -14.01 4.40
CA GLN A 265 3.79 -15.04 5.38
C GLN A 265 2.52 -15.28 6.22
N GLY A 266 1.91 -16.47 6.10
CA GLY A 266 0.66 -16.82 6.78
C GLY A 266 -0.61 -16.85 5.90
N SER A 267 -0.54 -16.59 4.60
CA SER A 267 -1.69 -16.77 3.70
C SER A 267 -2.07 -18.25 3.51
N MET A 268 -2.91 -18.80 4.38
CA MET A 268 -3.58 -20.08 4.12
C MET A 268 -4.81 -19.84 3.25
N ASN A 269 -4.67 -19.82 1.93
CA ASN A 269 -5.83 -20.08 1.06
C ASN A 269 -6.24 -21.54 1.29
N LYS A 270 -7.24 -21.74 2.15
CA LYS A 270 -7.89 -23.02 2.45
C LYS A 270 -9.07 -23.33 1.53
N GLU A 271 -9.33 -22.53 0.50
CA GLU A 271 -10.11 -23.02 -0.63
C GLU A 271 -9.19 -23.92 -1.47
N LYS A 272 -9.09 -25.19 -1.04
CA LYS A 272 -8.57 -26.26 -1.88
C LYS A 272 -9.48 -26.34 -3.12
N ARG A 273 -9.12 -25.65 -4.20
CA ARG A 273 -9.47 -26.12 -5.56
C ARG A 273 -8.94 -27.54 -5.64
N PHE A 274 -9.77 -28.56 -5.39
CA PHE A 274 -9.42 -29.99 -5.28
C PHE A 274 -7.94 -30.28 -5.55
N THR A 275 -7.09 -30.03 -4.55
CA THR A 275 -5.66 -30.28 -4.67
C THR A 275 -5.40 -31.62 -4.02
N LEU A 276 -4.84 -32.55 -4.80
CA LEU A 276 -4.13 -33.74 -4.34
C LEU A 276 -3.55 -33.54 -2.94
N ASP A 277 -3.77 -34.52 -2.06
CA ASP A 277 -3.18 -34.52 -0.72
C ASP A 277 -1.67 -34.20 -0.78
N ASP A 278 -1.15 -33.53 0.25
CA ASP A 278 0.24 -33.05 0.28
C ASP A 278 1.25 -34.18 0.10
N THR A 279 0.93 -35.39 0.55
CA THR A 279 1.76 -36.58 0.38
C THR A 279 1.81 -37.00 -1.09
N LYS A 280 0.65 -37.03 -1.77
CA LYS A 280 0.52 -37.38 -3.18
C LYS A 280 1.15 -36.30 -4.07
N ALA A 281 0.97 -35.02 -3.73
CA ALA A 281 1.62 -33.91 -4.41
C ALA A 281 3.15 -33.89 -4.22
N LYS A 282 3.67 -34.38 -3.09
CA LYS A 282 5.12 -34.60 -2.90
C LYS A 282 5.63 -35.77 -3.75
N SER A 283 4.86 -36.85 -3.88
CA SER A 283 5.21 -37.98 -4.75
C SER A 283 5.41 -37.53 -6.21
N PHE A 284 4.46 -36.76 -6.76
CA PHE A 284 4.59 -36.17 -8.10
C PHE A 284 5.83 -35.28 -8.24
N ARG A 285 6.10 -34.42 -7.25
CA ARG A 285 7.31 -33.56 -7.27
C ARG A 285 8.60 -34.38 -7.34
N ARG A 286 8.71 -35.43 -6.53
CA ARG A 286 9.87 -36.33 -6.55
C ARG A 286 10.03 -37.02 -7.90
N TRP A 287 8.93 -37.54 -8.47
CA TRP A 287 8.97 -38.14 -9.80
C TRP A 287 9.45 -37.13 -10.85
N LYS A 288 8.91 -35.92 -10.82
CA LYS A 288 9.28 -34.84 -11.75
C LYS A 288 10.77 -34.51 -11.69
N ASP A 289 11.31 -34.40 -10.47
CA ASP A 289 12.72 -34.09 -10.26
C ASP A 289 13.64 -35.22 -10.75
N SER A 290 13.17 -36.48 -10.69
CA SER A 290 13.87 -37.64 -11.25
C SER A 290 13.67 -37.84 -12.75
N ASN A 291 12.67 -37.20 -13.37
CA ASN A 291 12.32 -37.36 -14.78
C ASN A 291 12.27 -35.99 -15.49
N PRO A 292 13.42 -35.30 -15.65
CA PRO A 292 13.48 -33.97 -16.26
C PRO A 292 13.02 -33.96 -17.72
N GLY A 293 13.01 -35.12 -18.39
CA GLY A 293 12.44 -35.32 -19.72
C GLY A 293 10.93 -35.06 -19.79
N LEU A 294 10.21 -35.32 -18.70
CA LEU A 294 8.74 -35.34 -18.62
C LEU A 294 8.11 -36.26 -19.69
N ASP A 295 8.70 -37.43 -19.93
CA ASP A 295 8.18 -38.40 -20.87
C ASP A 295 6.79 -38.90 -20.45
N LEU A 296 5.91 -39.09 -21.44
CA LEU A 296 4.52 -39.49 -21.22
C LEU A 296 4.42 -40.93 -20.72
N GLU A 297 5.29 -41.80 -21.20
CA GLU A 297 5.29 -43.23 -20.84
C GLU A 297 5.84 -43.42 -19.43
N ASP A 298 6.90 -42.69 -19.06
CA ASP A 298 7.42 -42.63 -17.69
C ASP A 298 6.37 -42.11 -16.69
N PHE A 299 5.50 -41.19 -17.13
CA PHE A 299 4.41 -40.66 -16.31
C PHE A 299 3.28 -41.68 -16.12
N ARG A 300 2.94 -42.43 -17.17
CA ARG A 300 1.96 -43.53 -17.11
C ARG A 300 2.45 -44.65 -16.19
N GLU A 301 3.72 -45.03 -16.29
CA GLU A 301 4.34 -45.99 -15.38
C GLU A 301 4.32 -45.49 -13.94
N PHE A 302 4.60 -44.21 -13.71
CA PHE A 302 4.48 -43.60 -12.38
C PHE A 302 3.07 -43.71 -11.81
N LEU A 303 2.03 -43.41 -12.60
CA LEU A 303 0.64 -43.55 -12.17
C LEU A 303 0.25 -45.00 -11.87
N ALA A 304 0.81 -45.96 -12.62
CA ALA A 304 0.54 -47.39 -12.45
C ALA A 304 1.27 -48.04 -11.26
N ARG A 305 2.16 -47.33 -10.56
CA ARG A 305 2.88 -47.87 -9.39
C ARG A 305 1.92 -48.26 -8.28
N SER A 306 2.23 -49.34 -7.56
CA SER A 306 1.46 -49.81 -6.40
C SER A 306 1.27 -48.74 -5.31
N THR A 307 2.23 -47.82 -5.17
CA THR A 307 2.16 -46.66 -4.27
C THR A 307 1.09 -45.63 -4.63
N ASN A 308 0.59 -45.67 -5.86
CA ASN A 308 -0.45 -44.79 -6.41
C ASN A 308 -1.75 -45.56 -6.73
N ALA A 309 -1.83 -46.85 -6.37
CA ALA A 309 -3.00 -47.70 -6.65
C ALA A 309 -4.27 -47.26 -5.89
N ASN A 310 -4.14 -46.41 -4.87
CA ASN A 310 -5.24 -45.87 -4.06
C ASN A 310 -5.67 -44.44 -4.48
N LEU A 311 -5.24 -43.97 -5.66
CA LEU A 311 -5.70 -42.69 -6.19
C LEU A 311 -7.16 -42.80 -6.66
N SER A 312 -8.01 -41.85 -6.26
CA SER A 312 -9.35 -41.73 -6.83
C SER A 312 -9.29 -41.24 -8.29
N THR A 313 -10.39 -41.38 -9.03
CA THR A 313 -10.49 -40.87 -10.41
C THR A 313 -10.21 -39.36 -10.49
N GLU A 314 -10.65 -38.58 -9.51
CA GLU A 314 -10.39 -37.15 -9.41
C GLU A 314 -8.92 -36.83 -9.11
N GLU A 315 -8.26 -37.66 -8.29
CA GLU A 315 -6.84 -37.50 -7.96
C GLU A 315 -5.94 -37.88 -9.14
N ILE A 316 -6.31 -38.91 -9.90
CA ILE A 316 -5.65 -39.27 -11.17
C ILE A 316 -5.76 -38.10 -12.14
N LYS A 317 -6.95 -37.52 -12.30
CA LYS A 317 -7.15 -36.32 -13.14
C LYS A 317 -6.28 -35.14 -12.67
N ALA A 318 -6.23 -34.88 -11.36
CA ALA A 318 -5.39 -33.82 -10.82
C ALA A 318 -3.88 -34.06 -11.01
N MET A 319 -3.44 -35.33 -11.08
CA MET A 319 -2.05 -35.67 -11.43
C MET A 319 -1.77 -35.39 -12.91
N TRP A 320 -2.71 -35.74 -13.80
CA TRP A 320 -2.63 -35.43 -15.23
C TRP A 320 -2.59 -33.93 -15.49
N ASP A 321 -3.49 -33.15 -14.87
CA ASP A 321 -3.50 -31.70 -14.99
C ASP A 321 -2.15 -31.10 -14.56
N LYS A 322 -1.53 -31.63 -13.49
CA LYS A 322 -0.20 -31.18 -13.05
C LYS A 322 0.90 -31.55 -14.03
N TYR A 323 0.86 -32.75 -14.59
CA TYR A 323 1.83 -33.19 -15.60
C TYR A 323 1.76 -32.31 -16.86
N GLU A 324 0.57 -32.11 -17.43
CA GLU A 324 0.38 -31.28 -18.62
C GLU A 324 0.84 -29.84 -18.40
N ASN A 325 0.54 -29.26 -17.23
CA ASN A 325 1.01 -27.92 -16.86
C ASN A 325 2.54 -27.82 -16.81
N GLU A 326 3.24 -28.85 -16.33
CA GLU A 326 4.72 -28.83 -16.29
C GLU A 326 5.33 -29.05 -17.69
N VAL A 327 4.71 -29.89 -18.53
CA VAL A 327 5.10 -30.05 -19.95
C VAL A 327 4.95 -28.72 -20.69
N GLN A 328 3.80 -28.03 -20.53
CA GLN A 328 3.56 -26.72 -21.15
C GLN A 328 4.58 -25.67 -20.69
N LYS A 329 4.94 -25.65 -19.39
CA LYS A 329 5.97 -24.75 -18.88
C LYS A 329 7.35 -25.04 -19.48
N LYS A 330 7.70 -26.31 -19.65
CA LYS A 330 8.98 -26.71 -20.25
C LYS A 330 9.06 -26.26 -21.71
N VAL A 331 8.03 -26.54 -22.50
CA VAL A 331 7.93 -26.08 -23.90
C VAL A 331 8.03 -24.55 -23.99
N LYS A 332 7.31 -23.82 -23.13
CA LYS A 332 7.35 -22.35 -23.10
C LYS A 332 8.76 -21.81 -22.75
N ASN A 333 9.44 -22.43 -21.79
CA ASN A 333 10.80 -22.04 -21.40
C ASN A 333 11.83 -22.37 -22.49
N GLU A 334 11.68 -23.48 -23.20
CA GLU A 334 12.54 -23.85 -24.33
C GLU A 334 12.36 -22.87 -25.51
N VAL A 335 11.12 -22.50 -25.85
CA VAL A 335 10.82 -21.48 -26.86
C VAL A 335 11.41 -20.13 -26.47
N GLN A 336 11.23 -19.72 -25.21
CA GLN A 336 11.76 -18.44 -24.70
C GLN A 336 13.29 -18.40 -24.69
N ASN A 337 13.96 -19.50 -24.33
CA ASN A 337 15.42 -19.62 -24.38
C ASN A 337 15.95 -19.66 -25.82
N THR A 338 15.18 -20.17 -26.77
CA THR A 338 15.54 -20.18 -28.19
C THR A 338 15.45 -18.77 -28.78
N ILE A 339 14.40 -18.02 -28.46
CA ILE A 339 14.23 -16.61 -28.87
C ILE A 339 15.36 -15.72 -28.33
N ILE A 340 15.81 -15.97 -27.10
CA ILE A 340 16.94 -15.23 -26.50
C ILE A 340 18.25 -15.53 -27.25
N LYS A 341 18.50 -16.81 -27.61
CA LYS A 341 19.71 -17.20 -28.36
C LYS A 341 19.72 -16.71 -29.80
N THR A 342 18.57 -16.59 -30.47
CA THR A 342 18.49 -16.06 -31.85
C THR A 342 18.60 -14.54 -31.92
N ASN A 343 18.38 -13.83 -30.81
CA ASN A 343 18.51 -12.36 -30.73
C ASN A 343 19.92 -11.90 -30.31
N GLU A 344 20.86 -12.81 -30.06
CA GLU A 344 22.27 -12.47 -29.92
C GLU A 344 22.91 -12.39 -31.32
N CYS A 345 23.05 -11.17 -31.87
CA CYS A 345 23.82 -10.91 -33.08
C CYS A 345 25.27 -11.42 -32.93
N PRO A 346 25.88 -12.00 -34.00
CA PRO A 346 27.26 -12.44 -33.94
C PRO A 346 28.17 -11.22 -33.75
N LYS A 347 29.06 -11.30 -32.76
CA LYS A 347 30.10 -10.30 -32.54
C LYS A 347 30.96 -10.21 -33.81
N ASN A 348 31.01 -9.01 -34.40
CA ASN A 348 31.96 -8.67 -35.44
C ASN A 348 33.38 -8.97 -34.95
N ASN A 349 34.00 -10.00 -35.51
CA ASN A 349 35.44 -10.13 -35.50
C ASN A 349 36.00 -9.18 -36.56
N THR A 350 36.53 -8.05 -36.14
CA THR A 350 37.44 -7.25 -36.98
C THR A 350 38.87 -7.74 -36.76
N LEU A 351 39.54 -7.91 -37.91
CA LEU A 351 40.95 -8.28 -38.12
C LEU A 351 41.95 -7.41 -37.35
#